data_AF-A0A3P3U3A9-F1
#
_entry.id   AF-A0A3P3U3A9-F1
#
_cell.length_a   1.000
_cell.length_b   1.000
_cell.length_c   1.000
_cell.angle_alpha   90.00
_cell.angle_beta   90.00
_cell.angle_gamma   90.00
#
_symmetry.space_group_name_H-M   'P 1'
#
loop_
_entity.id
_entity.type
_entity.pdbx_description
1 polymer ?
#
loop_
_entity_poly.entity_id
_entity_poly.type
_entity_poly.pdbx_seq_one_letter_code
_entity_poly.pdbx_strand_id
1 'polypeptide(L)'
;MEVFIVRDIVIFTDHERNISYTEINRFYAVKYFAEPRADILLQPVLCCIVDYADPERVIAASNTIRASLPEVALLLITEMGAALSDNDLIRIRGVGRISLIHWKENYRSKLLLEIQKHFHPEFLSEGPHTAFILSVYNEEQRFRHVRRFCERLQAYIQAHLIEGSIYLIDDGSEDRTLELLEGIERETNLAAGRINENVIPLVNARKLGRNTRKAGTYLEGMRTIEADYFVFVDADDSFFIEDIARMINIVKMGYYDIIIGTKDNSAENRPWLRFWISKCKQIVSKPFLPAGVIDSQTGLKVMSAVAVRRIFPHLKEELGLAVDLEMMFIAKKLKLRVLQLPVECIDRDGSHIEVWRDSVRFMRSLVDIWRLDRRIR
;
A
#
# COMPACT_ATOMS: atom_id res chain seq x y z
N MET A 1 28.10 16.88 35.78
CA MET A 1 26.63 16.85 35.90
C MET A 1 26.11 17.72 34.77
N GLU A 2 25.99 17.13 33.57
CA GLU A 2 25.49 17.86 32.40
C GLU A 2 23.99 18.04 32.54
N VAL A 3 23.54 19.30 32.43
CA VAL A 3 22.14 19.68 32.52
C VAL A 3 21.56 19.50 31.12
N PHE A 4 20.72 18.47 30.95
CA PHE A 4 20.04 18.16 29.69
C PHE A 4 18.82 19.07 29.49
N ILE A 5 18.68 19.62 28.29
CA ILE A 5 17.49 20.39 27.88
C ILE A 5 16.43 19.41 27.38
N VAL A 6 15.17 19.64 27.73
CA VAL A 6 13.95 19.01 27.15
C VAL A 6 14.08 18.95 25.61
N ARG A 7 14.43 17.80 24.98
CA ARG A 7 14.38 17.52 23.51
C ARG A 7 15.08 16.25 22.98
N ASP A 8 15.65 15.38 23.80
CA ASP A 8 16.40 14.22 23.28
C ASP A 8 15.48 13.13 22.68
N ILE A 9 15.90 12.56 21.54
CA ILE A 9 15.36 11.30 20.99
C ILE A 9 16.16 10.14 21.56
N VAL A 10 15.46 9.16 22.12
CA VAL A 10 16.08 7.96 22.68
C VAL A 10 15.81 6.78 21.75
N ILE A 11 16.86 6.09 21.33
CA ILE A 11 16.79 4.95 20.42
C ILE A 11 17.21 3.70 21.14
N PHE A 12 16.32 2.71 21.14
CA PHE A 12 16.55 1.38 21.66
C PHE A 12 16.75 0.43 20.48
N THR A 13 17.96 -0.07 20.30
CA THR A 13 18.30 -0.86 19.10
C THR A 13 19.32 -1.96 19.38
N ASP A 14 19.20 -3.07 18.63
CA ASP A 14 20.20 -4.14 18.54
C ASP A 14 21.23 -3.91 17.42
N HIS A 15 21.09 -2.82 16.66
CA HIS A 15 21.91 -2.44 15.51
C HIS A 15 21.87 -3.43 14.34
N GLU A 16 20.98 -4.44 14.33
CA GLU A 16 20.94 -5.43 13.25
C GLU A 16 20.56 -4.82 11.90
N ARG A 17 19.76 -3.74 11.91
CA ARG A 17 19.31 -3.04 10.69
C ARG A 17 20.28 -2.01 10.13
N ASN A 18 21.38 -1.73 10.84
CA ASN A 18 22.42 -0.77 10.42
C ASN A 18 21.89 0.63 10.00
N ILE A 19 20.88 1.12 10.71
CA ILE A 19 20.25 2.42 10.40
C ILE A 19 21.08 3.56 11.00
N SER A 20 21.56 4.47 10.14
CA SER A 20 22.31 5.66 10.57
C SER A 20 21.38 6.79 11.04
N TYR A 21 20.75 6.62 12.21
CA TYR A 21 19.78 7.60 12.73
C TYR A 21 20.35 9.01 12.94
N THR A 22 21.65 9.14 13.26
CA THR A 22 22.33 10.44 13.41
C THR A 22 22.52 11.16 12.08
N GLU A 23 22.71 10.44 10.97
CA GLU A 23 22.76 11.04 9.64
C GLU A 23 21.39 11.52 9.17
N ILE A 24 20.35 10.76 9.53
CA ILE A 24 18.96 10.99 9.13
C ILE A 24 18.36 12.13 9.96
N ASN A 25 18.47 12.06 11.29
CA ASN A 25 18.00 13.09 12.19
C ASN A 25 19.14 14.05 12.57
N ARG A 26 19.23 15.15 11.81
CA ARG A 26 20.18 16.24 12.06
C ARG A 26 19.64 17.35 12.97
N PHE A 27 18.36 17.27 13.36
CA PHE A 27 17.66 18.35 14.06
C PHE A 27 17.60 18.16 15.57
N TYR A 28 17.62 16.91 16.05
CA TYR A 28 17.50 16.58 17.46
C TYR A 28 18.68 15.73 17.94
N ALA A 29 19.08 15.91 19.19
CA ALA A 29 20.07 15.05 19.81
C ALA A 29 19.52 13.63 19.94
N VAL A 30 20.36 12.64 19.61
CA VAL A 30 20.02 11.21 19.62
C VAL A 30 20.88 10.50 20.65
N LYS A 31 20.27 9.68 21.51
CA LYS A 31 20.97 8.79 22.44
C LYS A 31 20.60 7.34 22.14
N TYR A 32 21.61 6.46 22.15
CA TYR A 32 21.43 5.03 21.86
C TYR A 32 21.54 4.20 23.13
N PHE A 33 20.67 3.21 23.25
CA PHE A 33 20.72 2.20 24.30
C PHE A 33 20.38 0.83 23.73
N ALA A 34 21.03 -0.20 24.26
CA ALA A 34 20.72 -1.58 23.89
C ALA A 34 19.39 -2.06 24.49
N GLU A 35 19.01 -1.56 25.66
CA GLU A 35 17.80 -1.95 26.41
C GLU A 35 17.29 -0.76 27.24
N PRO A 36 15.96 -0.63 27.44
CA PRO A 36 15.38 0.36 28.34
C PRO A 36 15.66 0.00 29.80
N ARG A 37 16.06 1.01 30.58
CA ARG A 37 16.29 0.89 32.02
C ARG A 37 15.62 2.05 32.74
N ALA A 38 15.17 1.81 33.97
CA ALA A 38 14.39 2.76 34.75
C ALA A 38 15.14 4.07 35.07
N ASP A 39 16.48 4.01 35.16
CA ASP A 39 17.37 5.15 35.41
C ASP A 39 17.56 6.07 34.19
N ILE A 40 17.47 5.51 32.97
CA ILE A 40 17.62 6.25 31.71
C ILE A 40 16.41 7.17 31.45
N LEU A 41 15.24 6.82 31.99
CA LEU A 41 13.95 7.42 31.61
C LEU A 41 13.49 8.57 32.53
N LEU A 42 14.34 9.03 33.47
CA LEU A 42 14.06 10.14 34.40
C LEU A 42 14.23 11.54 33.77
N GLN A 43 14.55 11.63 32.48
CA GLN A 43 14.72 12.89 31.75
C GLN A 43 13.52 13.15 30.83
N PRO A 44 13.22 14.41 30.47
CA PRO A 44 12.17 14.75 29.51
C PRO A 44 12.55 14.26 28.10
N VAL A 45 12.20 13.01 27.79
CA VAL A 45 12.37 12.36 26.49
C VAL A 45 11.25 12.79 25.55
N LEU A 46 11.62 13.18 24.32
CA LEU A 46 10.68 13.67 23.33
C LEU A 46 9.91 12.54 22.65
N CYS A 47 10.62 11.52 22.19
CA CYS A 47 10.07 10.24 21.75
C CYS A 47 11.10 9.12 21.90
N CYS A 48 10.62 7.88 21.89
CA CYS A 48 11.48 6.70 21.84
C CYS A 48 11.30 5.98 20.51
N ILE A 49 12.42 5.69 19.84
CA ILE A 49 12.46 4.78 18.69
C ILE A 49 12.83 3.40 19.21
N VAL A 50 12.04 2.39 18.86
CA VAL A 50 12.28 0.99 19.21
C VAL A 50 12.57 0.21 17.94
N ASP A 51 13.80 -0.27 17.82
CA ASP A 51 14.35 -0.87 16.62
C ASP A 51 15.06 -2.19 16.96
N TYR A 52 14.25 -3.23 17.18
CA TYR A 52 14.74 -4.59 17.37
C TYR A 52 14.28 -5.49 16.24
N ALA A 53 15.10 -6.47 15.85
CA ALA A 53 14.73 -7.47 14.87
C ALA A 53 13.55 -8.34 15.35
N ASP A 54 13.56 -8.70 16.64
CA ASP A 54 12.56 -9.55 17.28
C ASP A 54 11.32 -8.75 17.76
N PRO A 55 10.10 -9.05 17.25
CA PRO A 55 8.86 -8.40 17.70
C PRO A 55 8.59 -8.51 19.20
N GLU A 56 8.92 -9.64 19.84
CA GLU A 56 8.68 -9.80 21.29
C GLU A 56 9.55 -8.85 22.10
N ARG A 57 10.79 -8.64 21.67
CA ARG A 57 11.69 -7.65 22.25
C ARG A 57 11.18 -6.23 22.06
N VAL A 58 10.60 -5.91 20.89
CA VAL A 58 9.95 -4.60 20.66
C VAL A 58 8.81 -4.36 21.66
N ILE A 59 7.95 -5.36 21.90
CA ILE A 59 6.82 -5.24 22.85
C ILE A 59 7.33 -5.09 24.29
N ALA A 60 8.30 -5.93 24.69
CA ALA A 60 8.87 -5.90 26.03
C ALA A 60 9.55 -4.55 26.30
N ALA A 61 10.38 -4.06 25.38
CA ALA A 61 11.04 -2.77 25.50
C ALA A 61 10.02 -1.62 25.55
N SER A 62 9.01 -1.63 24.67
CA SER A 62 7.94 -0.63 24.64
C SER A 62 7.19 -0.56 25.98
N ASN A 63 6.86 -1.71 26.56
CA ASN A 63 6.20 -1.78 27.86
C ASN A 63 7.09 -1.28 29.02
N THR A 64 8.38 -1.59 28.99
CA THR A 64 9.35 -1.07 29.97
C THR A 64 9.46 0.45 29.89
N ILE A 65 9.54 1.00 28.68
CA ILE A 65 9.56 2.45 28.45
C ILE A 65 8.28 3.09 29.01
N ARG A 66 7.11 2.50 28.69
CA ARG A 66 5.79 2.99 29.10
C ARG A 66 5.50 2.86 30.59
N ALA A 67 6.17 1.95 31.29
CA ALA A 67 6.08 1.85 32.74
C ALA A 67 6.66 3.10 33.43
N SER A 68 7.71 3.70 32.85
CA SER A 68 8.31 4.94 33.37
C SER A 68 7.74 6.20 32.72
N LEU A 69 7.39 6.15 31.43
CA LEU A 69 6.85 7.27 30.66
C LEU A 69 5.54 6.86 29.94
N PRO A 70 4.39 6.87 30.63
CA PRO A 70 3.13 6.37 30.07
C PRO A 70 2.64 7.09 28.81
N GLU A 71 3.04 8.35 28.61
CA GLU A 71 2.57 9.23 27.53
C GLU A 71 3.56 9.41 26.37
N VAL A 72 4.80 8.93 26.49
CA VAL A 72 5.84 9.17 25.47
C VAL A 72 5.44 8.62 24.10
N ALA A 73 5.74 9.32 23.01
CA ALA A 73 5.50 8.77 21.68
C ALA A 73 6.46 7.61 21.39
N LEU A 74 5.95 6.50 20.85
CA LEU A 74 6.76 5.35 20.43
C LEU A 74 6.76 5.24 18.91
N LEU A 75 7.95 5.19 18.31
CA LEU A 75 8.15 4.92 16.89
C LEU A 75 8.77 3.53 16.78
N LEU A 76 7.99 2.57 16.28
CA LEU A 76 8.38 1.17 16.18
C LEU A 76 8.87 0.88 14.76
N ILE A 77 10.12 0.47 14.64
CA ILE A 77 10.75 0.16 13.36
C ILE A 77 10.49 -1.30 13.02
N THR A 78 9.95 -1.55 11.84
CA THR A 78 9.46 -2.87 11.43
C THR A 78 9.78 -3.20 9.97
N GLU A 79 9.74 -4.48 9.63
CA GLU A 79 9.87 -4.96 8.25
C GLU A 79 8.56 -5.55 7.71
N MET A 80 8.32 -5.49 6.40
CA MET A 80 7.07 -5.98 5.76
C MET A 80 6.85 -7.49 5.91
N GLY A 81 7.89 -8.26 6.21
CA GLY A 81 7.82 -9.72 6.46
C GLY A 81 7.86 -10.13 7.93
N ALA A 82 8.19 -9.21 8.84
CA ALA A 82 8.27 -9.42 10.29
C ALA A 82 7.45 -8.34 11.03
N ALA A 83 6.30 -7.97 10.45
CA ALA A 83 5.49 -6.88 10.94
C ALA A 83 4.83 -7.22 12.28
N LEU A 84 4.92 -6.30 13.24
CA LEU A 84 4.10 -6.35 14.45
C LEU A 84 2.63 -6.50 14.07
N SER A 85 1.96 -7.52 14.60
CA SER A 85 0.54 -7.73 14.36
C SER A 85 -0.31 -6.78 15.19
N ASP A 86 -1.61 -6.66 14.88
CA ASP A 86 -2.52 -5.87 15.71
C ASP A 86 -2.59 -6.39 17.15
N ASN A 87 -2.47 -7.71 17.34
CA ASN A 87 -2.42 -8.33 18.66
C ASN A 87 -1.16 -7.92 19.44
N ASP A 88 -0.04 -7.73 18.74
CA ASP A 88 1.21 -7.26 19.34
C ASP A 88 1.11 -5.80 19.78
N LEU A 89 0.48 -4.96 18.97
CA LEU A 89 0.24 -3.56 19.32
C LEU A 89 -0.66 -3.41 20.54
N ILE A 90 -1.70 -4.25 20.67
CA ILE A 90 -2.61 -4.25 21.83
C ILE A 90 -1.87 -4.63 23.13
N ARG A 91 -0.77 -5.40 23.04
CA ARG A 91 0.05 -5.77 24.19
C ARG A 91 0.94 -4.62 24.68
N ILE A 92 1.12 -3.56 23.89
CA ILE A 92 1.86 -2.37 24.30
C ILE A 92 0.93 -1.46 25.12
N ARG A 93 1.29 -1.24 26.38
CA ARG A 93 0.52 -0.46 27.35
C ARG A 93 0.85 1.03 27.28
N GLY A 94 0.00 1.86 27.90
CA GLY A 94 0.17 3.32 27.97
C GLY A 94 -0.82 4.07 27.07
N VAL A 95 -0.72 5.40 27.06
CA VAL A 95 -1.72 6.28 26.41
C VAL A 95 -1.16 7.17 25.31
N GLY A 96 0.17 7.27 25.19
CA GLY A 96 0.78 8.03 24.12
C GLY A 96 0.68 7.35 22.76
N ARG A 97 0.97 8.12 21.71
CA ARG A 97 0.86 7.65 20.33
C ARG A 97 1.90 6.56 20.02
N ILE A 98 1.48 5.58 19.23
CA ILE A 98 2.35 4.55 18.63
C ILE A 98 2.30 4.75 17.11
N SER A 99 3.47 4.78 16.48
CA SER A 99 3.59 4.79 15.02
C SER A 99 4.49 3.67 14.56
N LEU A 100 4.07 2.99 13.50
CA LEU A 100 4.84 1.94 12.84
C LEU A 100 5.55 2.51 11.62
N ILE A 101 6.86 2.36 11.58
CA ILE A 101 7.70 2.82 10.46
C ILE A 101 8.31 1.58 9.82
N HIS A 102 8.02 1.41 8.52
CA HIS A 102 8.67 0.36 7.75
C HIS A 102 10.00 0.89 7.23
N TRP A 103 11.12 0.34 7.71
CA TRP A 103 12.43 0.81 7.24
C TRP A 103 12.73 0.28 5.84
N LYS A 104 13.09 1.20 4.94
CA LYS A 104 13.70 0.92 3.64
C LYS A 104 14.84 1.90 3.41
N GLU A 105 16.00 1.36 3.06
CA GLU A 105 17.22 2.13 2.82
C GLU A 105 17.02 3.25 1.78
N ASN A 106 16.25 2.98 0.72
CA ASN A 106 15.98 3.94 -0.34
C ASN A 106 15.02 5.09 0.06
N TYR A 107 14.43 5.04 1.25
CA TYR A 107 13.40 5.98 1.73
C TYR A 107 13.80 6.65 3.06
N ARG A 108 15.10 6.94 3.26
CA ARG A 108 15.62 7.54 4.51
C ARG A 108 14.89 8.80 4.96
N SER A 109 14.46 9.66 4.01
CA SER A 109 13.73 10.91 4.29
C SER A 109 12.42 10.66 5.02
N LYS A 110 11.74 9.53 4.79
CA LYS A 110 10.46 9.23 5.41
C LYS A 110 10.56 8.94 6.90
N LEU A 111 11.63 8.29 7.36
CA LEU A 111 11.91 8.13 8.79
C LEU A 111 12.01 9.51 9.46
N LEU A 112 12.73 10.44 8.83
CA LEU A 112 12.84 11.82 9.31
C LEU A 112 11.49 12.55 9.32
N LEU A 113 10.68 12.38 8.27
CA LEU A 113 9.36 13.00 8.18
C LEU A 113 8.39 12.45 9.23
N GLU A 114 8.37 11.14 9.50
CA GLU A 114 7.54 10.57 10.56
C GLU A 114 7.98 11.06 11.94
N ILE A 115 9.29 11.10 12.19
CA ILE A 115 9.87 11.73 13.38
C ILE A 115 9.36 13.18 13.49
N GLN A 116 9.43 13.98 12.42
CA GLN A 116 8.96 15.37 12.40
C GLN A 116 7.44 15.50 12.57
N LYS A 117 6.61 14.65 11.95
CA LYS A 117 5.13 14.68 12.10
C LYS A 117 4.69 14.48 13.55
N HIS A 118 5.47 13.74 14.33
CA HIS A 118 5.21 13.58 15.75
C HIS A 118 5.50 14.85 16.56
N PHE A 119 6.50 15.62 16.14
CA PHE A 119 6.97 16.81 16.88
C PHE A 119 6.32 18.10 16.42
N HIS A 120 6.00 18.18 15.14
CA HIS A 120 5.42 19.31 14.48
C HIS A 120 4.24 18.88 13.61
N PRO A 121 3.13 18.41 14.21
CA PRO A 121 1.93 18.09 13.45
C PRO A 121 1.40 19.29 12.66
N GLU A 122 1.78 20.52 13.03
CA GLU A 122 1.48 21.76 12.34
C GLU A 122 2.24 21.96 11.02
N PHE A 123 3.40 21.31 10.85
CA PHE A 123 4.17 21.39 9.60
C PHE A 123 3.78 20.22 8.70
N LEU A 124 3.21 20.54 7.54
CA LEU A 124 3.00 19.57 6.46
C LEU A 124 4.37 19.10 5.95
N SER A 125 4.82 17.95 6.45
CA SER A 125 5.80 17.09 5.79
C SER A 125 5.41 16.88 4.32
N GLU A 126 6.40 16.66 3.43
CA GLU A 126 6.24 16.42 1.99
C GLU A 126 4.89 15.81 1.63
N GLY A 127 4.23 16.37 0.62
CA GLY A 127 2.88 15.95 0.26
C GLY A 127 2.81 14.42 0.05
N PRO A 128 1.70 13.79 0.47
CA PRO A 128 1.65 12.34 0.57
C PRO A 128 1.91 11.69 -0.80
N HIS A 129 2.81 10.71 -0.81
CA HIS A 129 3.19 10.01 -2.04
C HIS A 129 2.08 9.05 -2.47
N THR A 130 1.60 9.20 -3.70
CA THR A 130 0.65 8.28 -4.32
C THR A 130 1.34 7.39 -5.36
N ALA A 131 1.36 6.09 -5.15
CA ALA A 131 1.87 5.11 -6.12
C ALA A 131 0.73 4.55 -6.98
N PHE A 132 0.83 4.70 -8.29
CA PHE A 132 -0.05 4.08 -9.27
C PHE A 132 0.56 2.78 -9.75
N ILE A 133 -0.04 1.65 -9.42
CA ILE A 133 0.42 0.31 -9.79
C ILE A 133 -0.45 -0.18 -10.94
N LEU A 134 0.17 -0.25 -12.12
CA LEU A 134 -0.46 -0.66 -13.36
C LEU A 134 0.01 -2.08 -13.70
N SER A 135 -0.91 -3.03 -13.68
CA SER A 135 -0.64 -4.40 -14.12
C SER A 135 -0.73 -4.48 -15.64
N VAL A 136 0.29 -5.06 -16.29
CA VAL A 136 0.36 -5.20 -17.75
C VAL A 136 0.71 -6.64 -18.11
N TYR A 137 0.04 -7.24 -19.11
CA TYR A 137 0.36 -8.57 -19.59
C TYR A 137 -0.02 -8.75 -21.06
N ASN A 138 0.94 -9.10 -21.91
CA ASN A 138 0.79 -9.32 -23.35
C ASN A 138 -0.08 -8.26 -24.03
N GLU A 139 0.31 -6.99 -23.85
CA GLU A 139 -0.44 -5.83 -24.34
C GLU A 139 0.18 -5.22 -25.61
N GLU A 140 1.15 -5.87 -26.28
CA GLU A 140 1.86 -5.30 -27.43
C GLU A 140 0.90 -4.75 -28.51
N GLN A 141 -0.14 -5.51 -28.86
CA GLN A 141 -1.10 -5.12 -29.90
C GLN A 141 -2.01 -3.96 -29.48
N ARG A 142 -2.21 -3.79 -28.17
CA ARG A 142 -3.09 -2.77 -27.57
C ARG A 142 -2.30 -1.69 -26.84
N PHE A 143 -0.98 -1.66 -27.01
CA PHE A 143 -0.07 -0.83 -26.22
C PHE A 143 -0.38 0.67 -26.32
N ARG A 144 -1.00 1.11 -27.43
CA ARG A 144 -1.51 2.49 -27.56
C ARG A 144 -2.42 2.92 -26.41
N HIS A 145 -3.19 1.98 -25.83
CA HIS A 145 -4.08 2.24 -24.70
C HIS A 145 -3.28 2.41 -23.41
N VAL A 146 -2.33 1.50 -23.16
CA VAL A 146 -1.38 1.58 -22.04
C VAL A 146 -0.60 2.89 -22.06
N ARG A 147 -0.03 3.25 -23.22
CA ARG A 147 0.70 4.50 -23.41
C ARG A 147 -0.17 5.72 -23.14
N ARG A 148 -1.36 5.79 -23.76
CA ARG A 148 -2.30 6.90 -23.55
C ARG A 148 -2.71 7.03 -22.09
N PHE A 149 -3.00 5.93 -21.41
CA PHE A 149 -3.37 5.96 -20.00
C PHE A 149 -2.22 6.46 -19.12
N CYS A 150 -1.00 5.98 -19.38
CA CYS A 150 0.20 6.45 -18.70
C CYS A 150 0.41 7.97 -18.91
N GLU A 151 0.31 8.47 -20.15
CA GLU A 151 0.43 9.90 -20.46
C GLU A 151 -0.63 10.75 -19.72
N ARG A 152 -1.88 10.28 -19.64
CA ARG A 152 -2.94 10.94 -18.87
C ARG A 152 -2.66 10.95 -17.36
N LEU A 153 -2.15 9.85 -16.82
CA LEU A 153 -1.73 9.77 -15.42
C LEU A 153 -0.55 10.69 -15.12
N GLN A 154 0.43 10.78 -16.02
CA GLN A 154 1.57 11.71 -15.88
C GLN A 154 1.06 13.15 -15.82
N ALA A 155 0.18 13.55 -16.74
CA ALA A 155 -0.43 14.89 -16.73
C ALA A 155 -1.21 15.17 -15.45
N TYR A 156 -1.97 14.18 -14.95
CA TYR A 156 -2.69 14.30 -13.68
C TYR A 156 -1.76 14.46 -12.48
N ILE A 157 -0.71 13.64 -12.39
CA ILE A 157 0.29 13.72 -11.32
C ILE A 157 0.91 15.11 -11.31
N GLN A 158 1.33 15.60 -12.49
CA GLN A 158 1.96 16.91 -12.62
C GLN A 158 1.03 18.07 -12.21
N ALA A 159 -0.26 17.99 -12.53
CA ALA A 159 -1.19 19.07 -12.27
C ALA A 159 -1.77 19.05 -10.85
N HIS A 160 -1.86 17.89 -10.19
CA HIS A 160 -2.72 17.72 -9.02
C HIS A 160 -2.08 16.99 -7.83
N LEU A 161 -0.91 16.36 -7.99
CA LEU A 161 -0.24 15.64 -6.91
C LEU A 161 1.09 16.30 -6.58
N ILE A 162 1.36 16.41 -5.29
CA ILE A 162 2.66 16.89 -4.79
C ILE A 162 3.74 15.83 -5.05
N GLU A 163 3.41 14.56 -4.74
CA GLU A 163 4.26 13.40 -5.04
C GLU A 163 3.42 12.26 -5.60
N GLY A 164 3.81 11.78 -6.78
CA GLY A 164 3.18 10.65 -7.43
C GLY A 164 4.15 9.92 -8.35
N SER A 165 4.03 8.59 -8.41
CA SER A 165 4.84 7.76 -9.31
C SER A 165 3.99 6.64 -9.92
N ILE A 166 4.27 6.29 -11.16
CA ILE A 166 3.62 5.24 -11.93
C ILE A 166 4.57 4.03 -12.00
N TYR A 167 4.08 2.89 -11.56
CA TYR A 167 4.78 1.62 -11.58
C TYR A 167 4.09 0.71 -12.59
N LEU A 168 4.74 0.52 -13.73
CA LEU A 168 4.30 -0.36 -14.81
C LEU A 168 4.88 -1.76 -14.54
N ILE A 169 4.05 -2.65 -13.99
CA ILE A 169 4.50 -4.00 -13.62
C ILE A 169 4.01 -5.00 -14.66
N ASP A 170 4.96 -5.49 -15.47
CA ASP A 170 4.78 -6.54 -16.45
C ASP A 170 4.67 -7.91 -15.77
N ASP A 171 3.53 -8.57 -15.91
CA ASP A 171 3.22 -9.88 -15.32
C ASP A 171 3.82 -11.03 -16.13
N GLY A 172 5.11 -10.92 -16.47
CA GLY A 172 5.84 -11.93 -17.22
C GLY A 172 5.38 -12.10 -18.67
N SER A 173 5.23 -11.00 -19.41
CA SER A 173 4.84 -11.05 -20.83
C SER A 173 5.87 -11.77 -21.69
N GLU A 174 5.40 -12.44 -22.74
CA GLU A 174 6.24 -13.16 -23.71
C GLU A 174 6.43 -12.39 -25.03
N ASP A 175 5.71 -11.28 -25.20
CA ASP A 175 5.77 -10.38 -26.35
C ASP A 175 6.66 -9.15 -26.07
N ARG A 176 6.62 -8.13 -26.95
CA ARG A 176 7.44 -6.91 -26.78
C ARG A 176 6.91 -5.94 -25.73
N THR A 177 5.95 -6.33 -24.89
CA THR A 177 5.34 -5.43 -23.89
C THR A 177 6.39 -4.81 -22.97
N LEU A 178 7.34 -5.58 -22.43
CA LEU A 178 8.38 -5.02 -21.55
C LEU A 178 9.22 -3.94 -22.25
N GLU A 179 9.70 -4.21 -23.47
CA GLU A 179 10.51 -3.27 -24.25
C GLU A 179 9.76 -1.93 -24.45
N LEU A 180 8.45 -2.02 -24.70
CA LEU A 180 7.59 -0.86 -24.89
C LEU A 180 7.39 -0.08 -23.57
N LEU A 181 7.23 -0.77 -22.43
CA LEU A 181 7.13 -0.14 -21.10
C LEU A 181 8.43 0.57 -20.71
N GLU A 182 9.58 -0.07 -20.93
CA GLU A 182 10.91 0.55 -20.75
C GLU A 182 11.12 1.73 -21.70
N GLY A 183 10.49 1.70 -22.89
CA GLY A 183 10.41 2.85 -23.79
C GLY A 183 9.71 4.04 -23.15
N ILE A 184 8.55 3.83 -22.52
CA ILE A 184 7.83 4.89 -21.78
C ILE A 184 8.70 5.45 -20.65
N GLU A 185 9.33 4.58 -19.86
CA GLU A 185 10.22 5.01 -18.76
C GLU A 185 11.37 5.89 -19.28
N ARG A 186 12.04 5.49 -20.37
CA ARG A 186 13.14 6.28 -20.98
C ARG A 186 12.68 7.59 -21.60
N GLU A 187 11.49 7.63 -22.21
CA GLU A 187 10.92 8.84 -22.79
C GLU A 187 10.41 9.82 -21.72
N THR A 188 10.13 9.32 -20.51
CA THR A 188 9.62 10.13 -19.41
C THR A 188 10.74 10.95 -18.77
N ASN A 189 10.98 12.14 -19.33
CA ASN A 189 11.94 13.13 -18.82
C ASN A 189 11.35 14.08 -17.76
N LEU A 190 10.25 13.69 -17.10
CA LEU A 190 9.56 14.56 -16.15
C LEU A 190 10.36 14.69 -14.84
N ALA A 191 11.20 15.72 -14.79
CA ALA A 191 12.00 16.17 -13.66
C ALA A 191 11.60 17.59 -13.19
N ALA A 192 10.32 17.96 -13.32
CA ALA A 192 9.88 19.32 -13.01
C ALA A 192 8.86 19.33 -11.87
N GLY A 193 9.32 19.69 -10.67
CA GLY A 193 8.47 20.10 -9.55
C GLY A 193 8.16 19.04 -8.50
N ARG A 194 8.80 17.87 -8.57
CA ARG A 194 8.75 16.85 -7.49
C ARG A 194 9.90 17.05 -6.52
N ILE A 195 9.63 16.87 -5.24
CA ILE A 195 10.60 16.98 -4.15
C ILE A 195 11.57 15.79 -4.20
N ASN A 196 11.08 14.59 -4.55
CA ASN A 196 11.86 13.34 -4.55
C ASN A 196 12.36 12.89 -5.95
N GLU A 197 12.51 13.82 -6.89
CA GLU A 197 12.86 13.52 -8.29
C GLU A 197 14.18 12.75 -8.47
N ASN A 198 15.16 12.97 -7.60
CA ASN A 198 16.47 12.31 -7.65
C ASN A 198 16.47 10.90 -7.02
N VAL A 199 15.36 10.49 -6.41
CA VAL A 199 15.26 9.24 -5.63
C VAL A 199 14.24 8.28 -6.25
N ILE A 200 13.11 8.79 -6.76
CA ILE A 200 12.03 7.98 -7.31
C ILE A 200 11.64 8.50 -8.69
N PRO A 201 11.91 7.75 -9.78
CA PRO A 201 11.50 8.16 -11.12
C PRO A 201 9.98 8.26 -11.21
N LEU A 202 9.47 9.14 -12.07
CA LEU A 202 8.01 9.28 -12.26
C LEU A 202 7.38 8.01 -12.81
N VAL A 203 8.07 7.32 -13.71
CA VAL A 203 7.64 6.05 -14.27
C VAL A 203 8.71 5.03 -13.98
N ASN A 204 8.31 3.83 -13.54
CA ASN A 204 9.22 2.72 -13.35
C ASN A 204 8.62 1.46 -13.97
N ALA A 205 9.30 0.89 -14.97
CA ALA A 205 8.92 -0.38 -15.57
C ALA A 205 9.64 -1.53 -14.86
N ARG A 206 8.90 -2.60 -14.57
CA ARG A 206 9.44 -3.82 -13.98
C ARG A 206 8.79 -5.04 -14.59
N LYS A 207 9.51 -6.15 -14.61
CA LYS A 207 9.00 -7.45 -15.05
C LYS A 207 9.07 -8.49 -13.96
N LEU A 208 7.99 -9.25 -13.81
CA LEU A 208 7.95 -10.46 -13.02
C LEU A 208 8.53 -11.64 -13.81
N GLY A 209 9.16 -12.57 -13.10
CA GLY A 209 9.78 -13.74 -13.72
C GLY A 209 8.79 -14.76 -14.31
N ARG A 210 7.50 -14.61 -14.04
CA ARG A 210 6.42 -15.50 -14.54
C ARG A 210 5.08 -14.77 -14.57
N ASN A 211 4.14 -15.30 -15.33
CA ASN A 211 2.74 -14.86 -15.31
C ASN A 211 2.03 -15.37 -14.06
N THR A 212 1.56 -14.42 -13.25
CA THR A 212 0.85 -14.64 -11.99
C THR A 212 -0.64 -14.33 -12.08
N ARG A 213 -1.12 -13.93 -13.27
CA ARG A 213 -2.49 -13.50 -13.55
C ARG A 213 -2.92 -12.38 -12.59
N LYS A 214 -2.15 -11.28 -12.56
CA LYS A 214 -2.37 -10.05 -11.78
C LYS A 214 -1.95 -10.10 -10.30
N ALA A 215 -2.09 -11.23 -9.62
CA ALA A 215 -1.83 -11.27 -8.17
C ALA A 215 -0.38 -10.89 -7.80
N GLY A 216 0.59 -11.35 -8.58
CA GLY A 216 2.00 -11.07 -8.37
C GLY A 216 2.34 -9.61 -8.61
N THR A 217 1.66 -8.91 -9.52
CA THR A 217 1.93 -7.48 -9.75
C THR A 217 1.48 -6.65 -8.56
N TYR A 218 0.34 -7.00 -7.96
CA TYR A 218 -0.15 -6.35 -6.74
C TYR A 218 0.79 -6.64 -5.56
N LEU A 219 1.15 -7.91 -5.36
CA LEU A 219 2.09 -8.31 -4.29
C LEU A 219 3.45 -7.63 -4.45
N GLU A 220 4.00 -7.58 -5.66
CA GLU A 220 5.28 -6.93 -5.93
C GLU A 220 5.23 -5.44 -5.64
N GLY A 221 4.16 -4.77 -6.06
CA GLY A 221 3.93 -3.37 -5.77
C GLY A 221 3.81 -3.12 -4.26
N MET A 222 2.98 -3.88 -3.56
CA MET A 222 2.82 -3.78 -2.11
C MET A 222 4.12 -4.03 -1.35
N ARG A 223 4.94 -4.98 -1.82
CA ARG A 223 6.21 -5.37 -1.20
C ARG A 223 7.29 -4.32 -1.39
N THR A 224 7.49 -3.89 -2.63
CA THR A 224 8.69 -3.13 -3.01
C THR A 224 8.48 -1.62 -2.99
N ILE A 225 7.26 -1.13 -3.22
CA ILE A 225 6.96 0.30 -3.29
C ILE A 225 6.64 0.83 -1.89
N GLU A 226 7.09 2.04 -1.61
CA GLU A 226 6.68 2.78 -0.43
C GLU A 226 5.93 4.06 -0.82
N ALA A 227 4.67 4.14 -0.39
CA ALA A 227 3.76 5.24 -0.66
C ALA A 227 2.79 5.40 0.52
N ASP A 228 2.13 6.55 0.60
CA ASP A 228 1.05 6.81 1.56
C ASP A 228 -0.29 6.30 1.03
N TYR A 229 -0.45 6.32 -0.30
CA TYR A 229 -1.62 5.83 -1.01
C TYR A 229 -1.20 4.96 -2.20
N PHE A 230 -1.89 3.84 -2.36
CA PHE A 230 -1.67 2.89 -3.45
C PHE A 230 -2.91 2.86 -4.32
N VAL A 231 -2.73 3.11 -5.62
CA VAL A 231 -3.78 3.03 -6.64
C VAL A 231 -3.48 1.81 -7.49
N PHE A 232 -4.28 0.75 -7.34
CA PHE A 232 -4.20 -0.42 -8.21
C PHE A 232 -5.20 -0.25 -9.34
N VAL A 233 -4.71 -0.34 -10.58
CA VAL A 233 -5.53 -0.14 -11.77
C VAL A 233 -5.01 -0.97 -12.94
N ASP A 234 -5.92 -1.47 -13.78
CA ASP A 234 -5.54 -2.15 -15.02
C ASP A 234 -5.04 -1.10 -16.04
N ALA A 235 -4.05 -1.45 -16.87
CA ALA A 235 -3.36 -0.48 -17.72
C ALA A 235 -4.08 -0.15 -19.04
N ASP A 236 -5.28 -0.66 -19.28
CA ASP A 236 -5.94 -0.67 -20.60
C ASP A 236 -6.77 0.58 -20.95
N ASP A 237 -6.57 1.70 -20.22
CA ASP A 237 -7.33 2.96 -20.38
C ASP A 237 -8.86 2.75 -20.27
N SER A 238 -9.28 1.78 -19.43
CA SER A 238 -10.70 1.52 -19.18
C SER A 238 -11.32 2.49 -18.17
N PHE A 239 -10.51 3.10 -17.29
CA PHE A 239 -10.97 3.98 -16.22
C PHE A 239 -10.65 5.45 -16.49
N PHE A 240 -11.54 6.32 -16.05
CA PHE A 240 -11.36 7.77 -16.15
C PHE A 240 -10.47 8.30 -15.02
N ILE A 241 -9.63 9.29 -15.33
CA ILE A 241 -8.71 9.90 -14.37
C ILE A 241 -9.47 10.62 -13.27
N GLU A 242 -10.62 11.18 -13.61
CA GLU A 242 -11.54 11.90 -12.75
C GLU A 242 -12.06 11.00 -11.62
N ASP A 243 -12.37 9.74 -11.93
CA ASP A 243 -12.77 8.74 -10.94
C ASP A 243 -11.62 8.34 -10.03
N ILE A 244 -10.43 8.13 -10.60
CA ILE A 244 -9.21 7.83 -9.83
C ILE A 244 -8.90 8.98 -8.86
N ALA A 245 -8.95 10.22 -9.34
CA ALA A 245 -8.72 11.43 -8.55
C ALA A 245 -9.72 11.56 -7.40
N ARG A 246 -11.01 11.32 -7.68
CA ARG A 246 -12.07 11.32 -6.67
C ARG A 246 -11.83 10.26 -5.60
N MET A 247 -11.46 9.04 -5.99
CA MET A 247 -11.15 7.96 -5.04
C MET A 247 -9.93 8.28 -4.17
N ILE A 248 -8.87 8.85 -4.75
CA ILE A 248 -7.68 9.31 -4.01
C ILE A 248 -8.06 10.37 -2.98
N ASN A 249 -8.85 11.37 -3.37
CA ASN A 249 -9.28 12.44 -2.47
C ASN A 249 -10.09 11.90 -1.29
N ILE A 250 -10.96 10.91 -1.51
CA ILE A 250 -11.76 10.30 -0.45
C ILE A 250 -10.89 9.47 0.51
N VAL A 251 -9.94 8.65 0.01
CA VAL A 251 -9.00 7.92 0.89
C VAL A 251 -8.18 8.91 1.72
N LYS A 252 -7.74 10.02 1.13
CA LYS A 252 -6.95 11.06 1.80
C LYS A 252 -7.66 11.70 2.99
N MET A 253 -9.00 11.68 3.03
CA MET A 253 -9.77 12.16 4.19
C MET A 253 -9.62 11.25 5.43
N GLY A 254 -9.13 10.02 5.28
CA GLY A 254 -8.86 9.10 6.40
C GLY A 254 -10.09 8.40 7.00
N TYR A 255 -11.29 8.63 6.44
CA TYR A 255 -12.53 7.95 6.86
C TYR A 255 -12.62 6.50 6.38
N TYR A 256 -11.96 6.19 5.26
CA TYR A 256 -11.94 4.87 4.67
C TYR A 256 -10.50 4.42 4.44
N ASP A 257 -10.26 3.13 4.66
CA ASP A 257 -8.96 2.49 4.46
C ASP A 257 -8.79 2.05 3.00
N ILE A 258 -9.92 1.71 2.35
CA ILE A 258 -9.96 1.25 0.95
C ILE A 258 -11.17 1.86 0.24
N ILE A 259 -10.96 2.36 -0.97
CA ILE A 259 -12.01 2.72 -1.92
C ILE A 259 -11.93 1.76 -3.10
N ILE A 260 -13.06 1.17 -3.47
CA ILE A 260 -13.16 0.25 -4.60
C ILE A 260 -14.14 0.81 -5.63
N GLY A 261 -13.74 0.83 -6.89
CA GLY A 261 -14.65 1.14 -7.98
C GLY A 261 -15.69 0.03 -8.13
N THR A 262 -16.89 0.35 -8.57
CA THR A 262 -17.81 -0.61 -9.17
C THR A 262 -18.26 -0.05 -10.49
N LYS A 263 -18.36 -0.90 -11.52
CA LYS A 263 -18.90 -0.44 -12.80
C LYS A 263 -20.34 0.03 -12.58
N ASP A 264 -20.65 1.23 -13.05
CA ASP A 264 -22.05 1.64 -13.13
C ASP A 264 -22.76 0.75 -14.17
N ASN A 265 -23.84 0.09 -13.74
CA ASN A 265 -24.59 -0.84 -14.60
C ASN A 265 -25.51 -0.09 -15.58
N SER A 266 -25.46 1.24 -15.59
CA SER A 266 -26.17 2.11 -16.53
C SER A 266 -25.58 2.06 -17.95
N ALA A 267 -24.33 1.63 -18.12
CA ALA A 267 -23.67 1.55 -19.42
C ALA A 267 -24.15 0.34 -20.25
N GLU A 268 -24.61 0.66 -21.45
CA GLU A 268 -25.42 -0.13 -22.39
C GLU A 268 -24.75 -1.41 -22.95
N ASN A 269 -25.60 -2.33 -23.44
CA ASN A 269 -25.30 -3.42 -24.38
C ASN A 269 -24.32 -4.53 -23.96
N ARG A 270 -24.43 -5.05 -22.73
CA ARG A 270 -23.79 -6.34 -22.40
C ARG A 270 -24.63 -7.54 -22.84
N PRO A 271 -24.02 -8.58 -23.43
CA PRO A 271 -24.72 -9.84 -23.71
C PRO A 271 -25.38 -10.38 -22.44
N TRP A 272 -26.67 -10.72 -22.53
CA TRP A 272 -27.51 -11.19 -21.42
C TRP A 272 -26.83 -12.27 -20.55
N LEU A 273 -26.11 -13.20 -21.19
CA LEU A 273 -25.37 -14.26 -20.51
C LEU A 273 -24.26 -13.72 -19.59
N ARG A 274 -23.47 -12.74 -20.06
CA ARG A 274 -22.41 -12.12 -19.25
C ARG A 274 -23.00 -11.33 -18.07
N PHE A 275 -24.13 -10.67 -18.29
CA PHE A 275 -24.85 -9.98 -17.22
C PHE A 275 -25.27 -10.94 -16.10
N TRP A 276 -25.95 -12.04 -16.45
CA TRP A 276 -26.40 -13.03 -15.46
C TRP A 276 -25.24 -13.70 -14.73
N ILE A 277 -24.16 -14.07 -15.43
CA ILE A 277 -22.96 -14.65 -14.81
C ILE A 277 -22.33 -13.65 -13.82
N SER A 278 -22.23 -12.38 -14.20
CA SER A 278 -21.73 -11.33 -13.30
C SER A 278 -22.60 -11.19 -12.05
N LYS A 279 -23.93 -11.20 -12.20
CA LYS A 279 -24.87 -11.13 -11.05
C LYS A 279 -24.76 -12.35 -10.15
N CYS A 280 -24.67 -13.56 -10.71
CA CYS A 280 -24.45 -14.78 -9.93
C CYS A 280 -23.13 -14.71 -9.15
N LYS A 281 -22.03 -14.27 -9.78
CA LYS A 281 -20.74 -14.08 -9.10
C LYS A 281 -20.85 -13.10 -7.95
N GLN A 282 -21.51 -11.94 -8.15
CA GLN A 282 -21.73 -10.94 -7.10
C GLN A 282 -22.49 -11.53 -5.91
N ILE A 283 -23.57 -12.27 -6.16
CA ILE A 283 -24.39 -12.91 -5.10
C ILE A 283 -23.55 -13.91 -4.30
N VAL A 284 -22.81 -14.79 -4.98
CA VAL A 284 -22.00 -15.82 -4.33
C VAL A 284 -20.81 -15.21 -3.58
N SER A 285 -20.22 -14.11 -4.07
CA SER A 285 -19.12 -13.44 -3.38
C SER A 285 -19.56 -12.61 -2.17
N LYS A 286 -20.81 -12.13 -2.13
CA LYS A 286 -21.30 -11.20 -1.09
C LYS A 286 -20.98 -11.61 0.35
N PRO A 287 -21.09 -12.90 0.76
CA PRO A 287 -20.72 -13.33 2.12
C PRO A 287 -19.24 -13.13 2.46
N PHE A 288 -18.36 -13.03 1.46
CA PHE A 288 -16.93 -12.82 1.61
C PHE A 288 -16.54 -11.34 1.65
N LEU A 289 -17.46 -10.41 1.33
CA LEU A 289 -17.15 -8.99 1.19
C LEU A 289 -17.42 -8.18 2.46
N PRO A 290 -16.73 -7.03 2.64
CA PRO A 290 -17.09 -6.03 3.65
C PRO A 290 -18.53 -5.55 3.47
N ALA A 291 -19.15 -5.06 4.55
CA ALA A 291 -20.50 -4.53 4.49
C ALA A 291 -20.57 -3.35 3.49
N GLY A 292 -21.61 -3.34 2.65
CA GLY A 292 -21.81 -2.29 1.62
C GLY A 292 -21.06 -2.52 0.31
N VAL A 293 -20.16 -3.52 0.24
CA VAL A 293 -19.45 -3.87 -1.01
C VAL A 293 -20.21 -4.99 -1.73
N ILE A 294 -20.51 -4.76 -3.01
CA ILE A 294 -21.28 -5.68 -3.86
C ILE A 294 -20.39 -6.24 -4.97
N ASP A 295 -19.51 -5.41 -5.53
CA ASP A 295 -18.51 -5.82 -6.52
C ASP A 295 -17.10 -5.78 -5.92
N SER A 296 -16.34 -6.87 -6.02
CA SER A 296 -14.94 -6.92 -5.58
C SER A 296 -13.96 -6.95 -6.75
N GLN A 297 -14.43 -7.30 -7.94
CA GLN A 297 -13.59 -7.71 -9.08
C GLN A 297 -13.26 -6.55 -10.01
N THR A 298 -13.66 -5.34 -9.65
CA THR A 298 -13.34 -4.16 -10.44
C THR A 298 -11.84 -3.88 -10.34
N GLY A 299 -11.20 -3.64 -11.48
CA GLY A 299 -9.75 -3.45 -11.58
C GLY A 299 -9.21 -2.20 -10.90
N LEU A 300 -10.07 -1.26 -10.48
CA LEU A 300 -9.68 0.00 -9.85
C LEU A 300 -9.91 -0.01 -8.33
N LYS A 301 -8.83 0.15 -7.56
CA LYS A 301 -8.83 0.23 -6.09
C LYS A 301 -7.84 1.28 -5.60
N VAL A 302 -8.21 2.04 -4.59
CA VAL A 302 -7.31 2.96 -3.88
C VAL A 302 -7.24 2.55 -2.41
N MET A 303 -6.04 2.40 -1.88
CA MET A 303 -5.79 1.91 -0.53
C MET A 303 -4.82 2.82 0.21
N SER A 304 -5.04 3.01 1.51
CA SER A 304 -4.04 3.64 2.37
C SER A 304 -2.85 2.69 2.58
N ALA A 305 -1.68 3.26 2.89
CA ALA A 305 -0.50 2.47 3.25
C ALA A 305 -0.75 1.54 4.44
N VAL A 306 -1.62 1.95 5.38
CA VAL A 306 -2.02 1.11 6.53
C VAL A 306 -2.82 -0.10 6.06
N ALA A 307 -3.78 0.10 5.15
CA ALA A 307 -4.57 -0.99 4.60
C ALA A 307 -3.71 -2.00 3.83
N VAL A 308 -2.80 -1.49 2.98
CA VAL A 308 -1.85 -2.33 2.23
C VAL A 308 -1.00 -3.16 3.18
N ARG A 309 -0.41 -2.53 4.21
CA ARG A 309 0.43 -3.21 5.20
C ARG A 309 -0.30 -4.31 5.96
N ARG A 310 -1.56 -4.10 6.31
CA ARG A 310 -2.37 -5.10 7.03
C ARG A 310 -2.85 -6.23 6.12
N ILE A 311 -3.09 -5.96 4.85
CA ILE A 311 -3.59 -6.98 3.89
C ILE A 311 -2.45 -7.84 3.31
N PHE A 312 -1.33 -7.23 2.95
CA PHE A 312 -0.22 -7.88 2.24
C PHE A 312 0.24 -9.22 2.84
N PRO A 313 0.47 -9.36 4.16
CA PRO A 313 0.95 -10.62 4.75
C PRO A 313 0.00 -11.82 4.58
N HIS A 314 -1.25 -11.56 4.25
CA HIS A 314 -2.28 -12.58 4.10
C HIS A 314 -2.63 -12.91 2.64
N LEU A 315 -2.14 -12.11 1.68
CA LEU A 315 -2.42 -12.31 0.26
C LEU A 315 -1.58 -13.44 -0.33
N LYS A 316 -2.16 -14.12 -1.32
CA LYS A 316 -1.50 -15.22 -2.02
C LYS A 316 -1.50 -15.03 -3.52
N GLU A 317 -0.31 -15.17 -4.10
CA GLU A 317 -0.13 -15.11 -5.56
C GLU A 317 -0.94 -16.19 -6.28
N GLU A 318 -1.12 -17.35 -5.66
CA GLU A 318 -1.77 -18.55 -6.22
C GLU A 318 -3.22 -18.32 -6.66
N LEU A 319 -3.89 -17.31 -6.09
CA LEU A 319 -5.27 -16.98 -6.42
C LEU A 319 -5.40 -16.19 -7.73
N GLY A 320 -4.31 -15.65 -8.27
CA GLY A 320 -4.26 -14.97 -9.57
C GLY A 320 -5.37 -13.92 -9.73
N LEU A 321 -6.25 -14.10 -10.71
CA LEU A 321 -7.36 -13.18 -11.00
C LEU A 321 -8.34 -12.98 -9.82
N ALA A 322 -8.34 -13.86 -8.82
CA ALA A 322 -9.16 -13.72 -7.63
C ALA A 322 -8.51 -12.89 -6.51
N VAL A 323 -7.31 -12.33 -6.72
CA VAL A 323 -6.62 -11.45 -5.74
C VAL A 323 -7.51 -10.30 -5.27
N ASP A 324 -8.32 -9.76 -6.17
CA ASP A 324 -9.26 -8.67 -5.88
C ASP A 324 -10.33 -9.08 -4.86
N LEU A 325 -10.84 -10.31 -4.95
CA LEU A 325 -11.77 -10.89 -3.99
C LEU A 325 -11.07 -11.25 -2.68
N GLU A 326 -9.86 -11.83 -2.75
CA GLU A 326 -9.07 -12.17 -1.57
C GLU A 326 -8.77 -10.94 -0.73
N MET A 327 -8.32 -9.85 -1.35
CA MET A 327 -8.09 -8.56 -0.68
C MET A 327 -9.32 -8.08 0.07
N MET A 328 -10.51 -8.15 -0.54
CA MET A 328 -11.75 -7.73 0.11
C MET A 328 -12.17 -8.65 1.25
N PHE A 329 -11.92 -9.95 1.11
CA PHE A 329 -12.14 -10.90 2.18
C PHE A 329 -11.22 -10.65 3.38
N ILE A 330 -9.93 -10.41 3.13
CA ILE A 330 -8.97 -10.03 4.17
C ILE A 330 -9.38 -8.71 4.80
N ALA A 331 -9.76 -7.70 4.00
CA ALA A 331 -10.23 -6.41 4.50
C ALA A 331 -11.44 -6.56 5.44
N LYS A 332 -12.39 -7.43 5.08
CA LYS A 332 -13.54 -7.78 5.93
C LYS A 332 -13.09 -8.36 7.26
N LYS A 333 -12.16 -9.33 7.23
CA LYS A 333 -11.65 -10.01 8.43
C LYS A 333 -10.93 -9.05 9.37
N LEU A 334 -10.11 -8.17 8.81
CA LEU A 334 -9.37 -7.14 9.53
C LEU A 334 -10.23 -5.91 9.92
N LYS A 335 -11.53 -5.95 9.60
CA LYS A 335 -12.53 -4.89 9.86
C LYS A 335 -12.10 -3.53 9.30
N LEU A 336 -11.45 -3.53 8.14
CA LEU A 336 -11.09 -2.31 7.43
C LEU A 336 -12.35 -1.61 6.89
N ARG A 337 -12.32 -0.29 6.89
CA ARG A 337 -13.41 0.56 6.39
C ARG A 337 -13.29 0.64 4.88
N VAL A 338 -14.21 -0.03 4.18
CA VAL A 338 -14.23 -0.07 2.71
C VAL A 338 -15.45 0.68 2.20
N LEU A 339 -15.24 1.57 1.23
CA LEU A 339 -16.33 2.23 0.51
C LEU A 339 -16.26 1.85 -0.97
N GLN A 340 -17.41 1.45 -1.50
CA GLN A 340 -17.61 1.19 -2.91
C GLN A 340 -18.20 2.42 -3.59
N LEU A 341 -17.62 2.83 -4.72
CA LEU A 341 -18.07 3.97 -5.50
C LEU A 341 -18.37 3.57 -6.94
N PRO A 342 -19.47 4.04 -7.54
CA PRO A 342 -19.68 3.88 -8.98
C PRO A 342 -18.55 4.61 -9.72
N VAL A 343 -18.00 3.96 -10.75
CA VAL A 343 -16.99 4.52 -11.65
C VAL A 343 -17.41 4.26 -13.09
N GLU A 344 -17.10 5.21 -13.96
CA GLU A 344 -17.27 5.05 -15.38
C GLU A 344 -16.17 4.15 -15.94
N CYS A 345 -16.57 3.17 -16.75
CA CYS A 345 -15.65 2.21 -17.33
C CYS A 345 -16.02 1.96 -18.79
N ILE A 346 -15.03 2.07 -19.68
CA ILE A 346 -15.19 1.72 -21.08
C ILE A 346 -14.90 0.22 -21.21
N ASP A 347 -15.84 -0.57 -21.73
CA ASP A 347 -15.56 -1.97 -22.06
C ASP A 347 -14.70 -2.00 -23.34
N ARG A 348 -13.45 -2.45 -23.22
CA ARG A 348 -12.54 -2.65 -24.36
C ARG A 348 -12.62 -4.10 -24.84
N ASP A 349 -12.87 -4.29 -26.14
CA ASP A 349 -12.90 -5.61 -26.75
C ASP A 349 -11.51 -6.27 -26.76
N GLY A 350 -11.48 -7.59 -26.65
CA GLY A 350 -10.25 -8.40 -26.78
C GLY A 350 -9.86 -9.25 -25.57
N SER A 351 -10.63 -9.21 -24.47
CA SER A 351 -10.37 -10.16 -23.37
C SER A 351 -10.81 -11.57 -23.77
N HIS A 352 -9.83 -12.44 -24.01
CA HIS A 352 -10.00 -13.90 -24.18
C HIS A 352 -10.38 -14.55 -22.85
N ILE A 353 -11.51 -14.14 -22.27
CA ILE A 353 -12.06 -14.73 -21.04
C ILE A 353 -12.93 -15.90 -21.46
N GLU A 354 -12.41 -17.11 -21.27
CA GLU A 354 -13.17 -18.34 -21.42
C GLU A 354 -14.15 -18.45 -20.25
N VAL A 355 -15.35 -17.89 -20.46
CA VAL A 355 -16.44 -17.75 -19.48
C VAL A 355 -16.62 -18.98 -18.57
N TRP A 356 -16.56 -20.18 -19.13
CA TRP A 356 -16.70 -21.43 -18.38
C TRP A 356 -15.49 -21.76 -17.50
N ARG A 357 -14.27 -21.73 -18.05
CA ARG A 357 -13.04 -22.05 -17.28
C ARG A 357 -12.83 -21.07 -16.14
N ASP A 358 -13.11 -19.79 -16.39
CA ASP A 358 -12.94 -18.74 -15.37
C ASP A 358 -14.02 -18.81 -14.29
N SER A 359 -15.23 -19.24 -14.62
CA SER A 359 -16.28 -19.46 -13.61
C SER A 359 -15.96 -20.64 -12.69
N VAL A 360 -15.44 -21.75 -13.22
CA VAL A 360 -15.00 -22.89 -12.40
C VAL A 360 -13.82 -22.51 -11.51
N ARG A 361 -12.84 -21.77 -12.05
CA ARG A 361 -11.70 -21.29 -11.29
C ARG A 361 -12.14 -20.33 -10.17
N PHE A 362 -13.05 -19.41 -10.46
CA PHE A 362 -13.63 -18.51 -9.46
C PHE A 362 -14.29 -19.26 -8.29
N MET A 363 -15.04 -20.33 -8.59
CA MET A 363 -15.63 -21.17 -7.54
C MET A 363 -14.57 -21.89 -6.69
N ARG A 364 -13.46 -22.34 -7.28
CA ARG A 364 -12.32 -22.89 -6.52
C ARG A 364 -11.67 -21.83 -5.64
N SER A 365 -11.44 -20.63 -6.18
CA SER A 365 -10.90 -19.50 -5.42
C SER A 365 -11.77 -19.16 -4.20
N LEU A 366 -13.10 -19.20 -4.32
CA LEU A 366 -14.00 -19.02 -3.17
C LEU A 366 -13.79 -20.08 -2.07
N VAL A 367 -13.58 -21.35 -2.45
CA VAL A 367 -13.29 -22.42 -1.50
C VAL A 367 -11.93 -22.20 -0.84
N ASP A 368 -10.93 -21.77 -1.58
CA ASP A 368 -9.59 -21.51 -1.05
C ASP A 368 -9.56 -20.28 -0.13
N ILE A 369 -10.32 -19.23 -0.46
CA ILE A 369 -10.56 -18.08 0.41
C ILE A 369 -11.33 -18.50 1.67
N TRP A 370 -12.34 -19.36 1.54
CA TRP A 370 -13.04 -19.91 2.71
C TRP A 370 -12.12 -20.75 3.61
N ARG A 371 -11.10 -21.40 3.06
CA ARG A 371 -10.08 -22.09 3.87
C ARG A 371 -9.13 -21.10 4.55
N LEU A 372 -8.84 -19.95 3.93
CA LEU A 372 -8.08 -18.84 4.50
C LEU A 372 -8.75 -18.27 5.76
N ASP A 373 -10.09 -18.27 5.80
CA ASP A 373 -10.94 -17.87 6.94
C ASP A 373 -10.45 -18.40 8.30
N ARG A 374 -9.94 -19.64 8.31
CA ARG A 374 -9.51 -20.32 9.54
C ARG A 374 -8.16 -19.82 10.07
N ARG A 375 -7.38 -19.10 9.26
CA ARG A 375 -6.02 -18.63 9.59
C ARG A 375 -5.99 -17.16 10.03
N ILE A 376 -6.87 -16.33 9.46
CA ILE A 376 -6.99 -14.91 9.82
C ILE A 376 -8.01 -14.83 10.95
N ARG A 377 -7.53 -14.90 12.20
CA ARG A 377 -8.33 -14.77 13.41
C ARG A 377 -7.86 -13.59 14.24
#